data_AF-A0A920W5S0-F1
#
_entry.id   AF-A0A920W5S0-F1
#
_cell.length_a   1.000
_cell.length_b   1.000
_cell.length_c   1.000
_cell.angle_alpha   90.00
_cell.angle_beta   90.00
_cell.angle_gamma   90.00
#
_symmetry.space_group_name_H-M   'P 1'
#
loop_
_entity.id
_entity.type
_entity.pdbx_description
1 polymer ?
#
loop_
_entity_poly.entity_id
_entity_poly.type
_entity_poly.pdbx_seq_one_letter_code
_entity_poly.pdbx_strand_id
1 'polypeptide(L)' 'MSDALTGAEFKQQLRDGSPKLGLFINSHSPTVIEQLAHTGYDWLLVDPTTRPHGI' A
#
# COMPACT_ATOMS: atom_id res chain seq x y z
N MET A 1 11.87 4.11 14.94
CA MET A 1 12.22 3.80 13.54
C MET A 1 11.83 2.36 13.34
N SER A 2 10.72 2.10 12.64
CA SER A 2 10.34 0.74 12.30
C SER A 2 11.29 0.28 11.21
N ASP A 3 12.05 -0.79 11.44
CA ASP A 3 12.89 -1.37 10.39
C ASP A 3 12.00 -1.74 9.21
N ALA A 4 12.35 -1.23 8.02
CA ALA A 4 11.59 -1.51 6.82
C ALA A 4 11.67 -3.01 6.50
N LEU A 5 10.53 -3.68 6.48
CA LEU A 5 10.47 -5.10 6.14
C LEU A 5 10.91 -5.30 4.70
N THR A 6 11.73 -6.34 4.48
CA THR A 6 11.92 -6.86 3.14
C THR A 6 10.60 -7.46 2.63
N GLY A 7 10.44 -7.54 1.31
CA GLY A 7 9.24 -8.16 0.72
C GLY A 7 9.05 -9.63 1.10
N ALA A 8 10.14 -10.35 1.45
CA ALA A 8 10.07 -11.72 1.93
C ALA A 8 9.47 -11.81 3.34
N GLU A 9 9.91 -10.94 4.26
CA GLU A 9 9.40 -10.85 5.63
C GLU A 9 7.93 -10.42 5.65
N PHE A 10 7.55 -9.44 4.82
CA PHE A 10 6.16 -9.03 4.65
C PHE A 10 5.27 -10.21 4.23
N LYS A 11 5.70 -10.98 3.22
CA LYS A 11 4.96 -12.17 2.75
C LYS A 11 4.88 -13.26 3.81
N GLN A 12 5.91 -13.42 4.63
CA GLN A 12 5.90 -14.38 5.73
C GLN A 12 4.87 -13.97 6.79
N GLN A 13 4.87 -12.72 7.21
CA GLN A 13 3.89 -12.20 8.18
C GLN A 13 2.45 -12.35 7.68
N LEU A 14 2.19 -12.18 6.38
CA LEU A 14 0.88 -12.45 5.79
C LEU A 14 0.47 -13.93 5.90
N ARG A 15 1.40 -14.87 5.66
CA ARG A 15 1.14 -16.31 5.81
C ARG A 15 0.87 -16.71 7.26
N ASP A 16 1.54 -16.04 8.20
CA ASP A 16 1.42 -16.29 9.63
C ASP A 16 0.14 -15.66 10.23
N GLY A 17 -0.67 -14.98 9.41
CA GLY A 17 -1.93 -14.36 9.85
C GLY A 17 -1.75 -13.04 10.60
N SER A 18 -0.55 -12.42 10.53
CA SER A 18 -0.34 -11.08 11.08
C SER A 18 -1.17 -10.06 10.27
N PRO A 19 -2.05 -9.27 10.92
CA PRO A 19 -2.84 -8.27 10.21
C PRO A 19 -1.93 -7.21 9.58
N LYS A 20 -2.30 -6.77 8.37
CA LYS A 20 -1.61 -5.74 7.59
C LYS A 20 -2.61 -4.70 7.12
N LEU A 21 -2.43 -3.46 7.54
CA LEU A 21 -3.28 -2.34 7.16
C LEU A 21 -2.81 -1.76 5.82
N GLY A 22 -3.73 -1.71 4.87
CA GLY A 22 -3.47 -1.22 3.53
C GLY A 22 -4.22 0.06 3.21
N LEU A 23 -3.65 0.85 2.30
CA LEU A 23 -4.33 1.98 1.68
C LEU A 23 -4.48 1.78 0.17
N PHE A 24 -5.71 1.97 -0.32
CA PHE A 24 -6.02 1.99 -1.74
C PHE A 24 -5.84 3.40 -2.29
N ILE A 25 -4.99 3.56 -3.31
CA ILE A 25 -4.67 4.85 -3.92
C ILE A 25 -5.16 4.84 -5.37
N ASN A 26 -6.21 5.60 -5.63
CA ASN A 26 -6.73 5.88 -6.98
C ASN A 26 -6.10 7.12 -7.62
N SER A 27 -5.20 7.78 -6.89
CA SER A 27 -4.50 8.96 -7.39
C SER A 27 -3.29 8.53 -8.20
N HIS A 28 -3.27 8.93 -9.46
CA HIS A 28 -2.12 8.74 -10.36
C HIS A 28 -0.98 9.75 -10.11
N SER A 29 -1.01 10.49 -9.00
CA SER A 29 0.00 11.50 -8.69
C SER A 29 1.18 10.86 -7.94
N PRO A 30 2.42 10.90 -8.49
CA PRO A 30 3.61 10.40 -7.81
C PRO A 30 3.85 11.09 -6.46
N THR A 31 3.59 12.40 -6.38
CA THR A 31 3.75 13.17 -5.14
C THR A 31 2.78 12.69 -4.06
N VAL A 32 1.54 12.39 -4.41
CA VAL A 32 0.56 11.85 -3.45
C VAL A 32 1.01 10.48 -2.95
N ILE A 33 1.50 9.62 -3.84
CA ILE A 33 2.00 8.28 -3.48
C ILE A 33 3.21 8.40 -2.53
N GLU A 34 4.16 9.27 -2.84
CA GLU A 34 5.37 9.50 -2.02
C GLU A 34 5.00 10.00 -0.61
N GLN A 35 4.11 10.98 -0.51
CA GLN A 35 3.65 11.46 0.80
C GLN A 35 2.95 10.34 1.60
N LEU A 36 2.11 9.54 0.94
CA LEU A 36 1.41 8.44 1.58
C LEU A 36 2.34 7.28 1.98
N ALA A 37 3.48 7.09 1.31
CA ALA A 37 4.48 6.09 1.70
C ALA A 37 5.06 6.31 3.11
N HIS A 38 4.99 7.53 3.62
CA HIS A 38 5.46 7.87 4.98
C HIS A 38 4.36 7.80 6.05
N THR A 39 3.12 7.46 5.69
CA THR A 39 1.98 7.47 6.64
C THR A 39 1.85 6.21 7.50
N GLY A 40 2.72 5.21 7.27
CA GLY A 40 2.82 4.03 8.15
C GLY A 40 1.88 2.88 7.83
N TYR A 41 1.22 2.88 6.66
CA TYR A 41 0.54 1.69 6.15
C TYR A 41 1.53 0.58 5.81
N ASP A 42 1.13 -0.67 6.03
CA ASP A 42 1.94 -1.84 5.71
C ASP A 42 2.08 -2.05 4.19
N TRP A 43 1.08 -1.59 3.42
CA TRP A 43 1.11 -1.64 1.96
C TRP A 43 0.22 -0.56 1.33
N LEU A 44 0.61 -0.13 0.13
CA LEU A 44 -0.17 0.78 -0.72
C LEU A 44 -0.54 0.06 -2.02
N LEU A 45 -1.82 0.06 -2.39
CA LEU A 45 -2.28 -0.42 -3.68
C LEU A 45 -2.50 0.77 -4.60
N VAL A 46 -1.63 0.94 -5.59
CA VAL A 46 -1.82 1.95 -6.62
C VAL A 46 -2.74 1.36 -7.68
N ASP A 47 -3.97 1.86 -7.75
CA ASP A 47 -4.93 1.48 -8.80
C ASP A 47 -4.69 2.35 -10.05
N PRO A 48 -4.24 1.76 -11.17
CA PRO A 48 -4.05 2.49 -12.42
C PRO A 48 -5.36 2.71 -13.19
N THR A 49 -6.53 2.36 -12.66
CA THR A 49 -7.77 2.45 -13.41
C THR A 49 -8.52 3.77 -13.15
N THR A 50 -8.44 4.72 -14.08
CA THR A 50 -9.39 5.85 -14.18
C THR A 50 -10.74 5.40 -14.74
N ARG A 51 -11.38 4.36 -14.17
CA ARG A 51 -12.76 4.04 -14.58
C ARG A 51 -13.71 4.97 -13.84
N PRO A 52 -14.55 5.75 -14.53
CA PRO A 52 -15.71 6.32 -13.87
C PRO A 52 -16.55 5.13 -13.36
N HIS A 53 -16.83 5.09 -12.07
CA HIS A 53 -17.85 4.20 -11.54
C HIS A 53 -19.21 4.63 -12.13
N GLY A 54 -19.59 4.03 -13.26
CA GLY A 54 -20.90 4.20 -13.87
C GLY A 54 -20.88 4.39 -15.39
N ILE A 55 -20.77 3.28 -16.14
CA ILE A 55 -21.67 2.88 -17.24
C ILE A 55 -21.62 1.35 -17.36
#